data_AF-A0AAV9XAN3-F1
#
_entry.id   AF-A0AAV9XAN3-F1
#
_cell.length_a   1.000
_cell.length_b   1.000
_cell.length_c   1.000
_cell.angle_alpha   90.00
_cell.angle_beta   90.00
_cell.angle_gamma   90.00
#
_symmetry.space_group_name_H-M   'P 1'
#
loop_
_entity.id
_entity.type
_entity.pdbx_description
1 polymer ?
#
loop_
_entity_poly.entity_id
_entity_poly.type
_entity_poly.pdbx_seq_one_letter_code
_entity_poly.pdbx_strand_id
1 'polypeptide(L)'
;MDFTWQDLVDYLLALSGAMPEEHSGVYLLYEEDNCLIEKLWSGSETLEQVFIAEDVRTDTPALYLLDENTRLVFYVDTENILKCSRYNTDEEEWQVEEGNRDFVIPQDSKLSGCFTDEGQIVFFQNQYGLLQGIKIQDSTWDLLSPVPAKPLEATRHSVIRPADDNLYLFYIGQDRYIHYLAQHLETGKWHDNVLKSPTLDRTIINFMVIPDEEENFEAHLLTTDNLMGIDKQGERISFGKVVEGKFTPISGKECIIESIRLVKKGVKAIAGKVLKDKKRGGQKT
;
A
#
# COMPACT_ATOMS: atom_id res chain seq x y z
N MET A 1 -10.27 -9.75 15.11
CA MET A 1 -10.64 -8.33 14.94
C MET A 1 -11.69 -8.21 13.86
N ASP A 2 -12.84 -7.64 14.22
CA ASP A 2 -13.81 -7.11 13.27
C ASP A 2 -13.32 -5.74 12.85
N PHE A 3 -12.79 -5.66 11.63
CA PHE A 3 -12.15 -4.45 11.11
C PHE A 3 -13.24 -3.42 10.80
N THR A 4 -13.10 -2.17 11.21
CA THR A 4 -14.14 -1.13 11.11
C THR A 4 -13.76 -0.05 10.09
N TRP A 5 -14.68 0.88 9.83
CA TRP A 5 -14.34 2.07 9.04
C TRP A 5 -13.31 2.98 9.71
N GLN A 6 -13.29 3.02 11.05
CA GLN A 6 -12.26 3.73 11.78
C GLN A 6 -10.90 3.09 11.53
N ASP A 7 -10.82 1.75 11.58
CA ASP A 7 -9.56 1.04 11.30
C ASP A 7 -9.06 1.27 9.87
N LEU A 8 -9.97 1.45 8.88
CA LEU A 8 -9.58 1.84 7.53
C LEU A 8 -9.01 3.26 7.49
N VAL A 9 -9.61 4.20 8.23
CA VAL A 9 -9.10 5.57 8.33
C VAL A 9 -7.71 5.57 8.97
N ASP A 10 -7.53 4.84 10.07
CA ASP A 10 -6.25 4.72 10.75
C ASP A 10 -5.18 4.09 9.83
N TYR A 11 -5.56 3.04 9.07
CA TYR A 11 -4.69 2.43 8.05
C TYR A 11 -4.30 3.43 6.94
N LEU A 12 -5.25 4.20 6.42
CA LEU A 12 -5.00 5.15 5.34
C LEU A 12 -4.24 6.40 5.80
N LEU A 13 -4.27 6.72 7.10
CA LEU A 13 -3.49 7.79 7.73
C LEU A 13 -2.07 7.36 8.10
N ALA A 14 -1.86 6.08 8.43
CA ALA A 14 -0.54 5.54 8.66
C ALA A 14 0.35 5.65 7.41
N LEU A 15 1.67 5.59 7.61
CA LEU A 15 2.63 5.66 6.51
C LEU A 15 2.50 4.45 5.57
N SER A 16 2.31 3.28 6.18
CA SER A 16 1.99 2.00 5.56
C SER A 16 1.49 1.04 6.65
N GLY A 17 0.92 -0.09 6.26
CA GLY A 17 0.58 -1.14 7.20
C GLY A 17 0.41 -2.51 6.58
N ALA A 18 0.45 -3.54 7.43
CA ALA A 18 0.33 -4.93 7.05
C ALA A 18 -0.53 -5.72 8.06
N MET A 19 -1.23 -6.75 7.58
CA MET A 19 -2.06 -7.62 8.42
C MET A 19 -1.39 -8.98 8.62
N PRO A 20 -0.89 -9.29 9.83
CA PRO A 20 -0.37 -10.63 10.13
C PRO A 20 -1.46 -11.69 10.07
N GLU A 21 -1.07 -12.94 9.79
CA GLU A 21 -2.01 -14.07 9.82
C GLU A 21 -2.17 -14.66 11.21
N GLU A 22 -1.13 -14.57 12.03
CA GLU A 22 -1.08 -15.20 13.36
C GLU A 22 -1.77 -14.39 14.44
N HIS A 23 -1.89 -13.07 14.25
CA HIS A 23 -2.44 -12.16 15.25
C HIS A 23 -3.66 -11.43 14.73
N SER A 24 -4.62 -11.21 15.63
CA SER A 24 -5.76 -10.35 15.34
C SER A 24 -5.37 -8.89 15.52
N GLY A 25 -4.85 -8.27 14.47
CA GLY A 25 -4.49 -6.86 14.48
C GLY A 25 -3.96 -6.39 13.13
N VAL A 26 -3.50 -5.14 13.10
CA VAL A 26 -2.82 -4.56 11.94
C VAL A 26 -1.55 -3.87 12.42
N TYR A 27 -0.43 -4.16 11.79
CA TYR A 27 0.78 -3.37 11.98
C TYR A 27 0.64 -2.07 11.20
N LEU A 28 0.85 -0.94 11.87
CA LEU A 28 0.79 0.40 11.30
C LEU A 28 2.12 1.11 11.55
N LEU A 29 2.67 1.73 10.51
CA LEU A 29 3.92 2.48 10.58
C LEU A 29 3.67 3.97 10.82
N TYR A 30 4.45 4.55 11.74
CA TYR A 30 4.42 5.96 12.08
C TYR A 30 5.85 6.51 12.12
N GLU A 31 6.00 7.78 11.75
CA GLU A 31 7.21 8.55 12.01
C GLU A 31 6.94 9.45 13.21
N GLU A 32 7.79 9.35 14.23
CA GLU A 32 7.72 10.14 15.45
C GLU A 32 9.13 10.58 15.82
N ASP A 33 9.38 11.90 15.84
CA ASP A 33 10.69 12.48 16.17
C ASP A 33 11.86 11.86 15.37
N ASN A 34 11.70 11.75 14.05
CA ASN A 34 12.67 11.13 13.13
C ASN A 34 12.97 9.65 13.43
N CYS A 35 12.11 8.98 14.21
CA CYS A 35 12.13 7.55 14.43
C CYS A 35 11.00 6.88 13.66
N LEU A 36 11.29 5.75 13.03
CA LEU A 36 10.26 4.90 12.44
C LEU A 36 9.81 3.85 13.45
N ILE A 37 8.50 3.82 13.69
CA ILE A 37 7.88 3.01 14.74
C ILE A 37 6.79 2.13 14.12
N GLU A 38 6.78 0.86 14.48
CA GLU A 38 5.67 -0.06 14.22
C GLU A 38 4.76 -0.12 15.44
N LYS A 39 3.44 -0.03 15.21
CA LYS A 39 2.41 -0.25 16.23
C LYS A 39 1.48 -1.38 15.82
N LEU A 40 1.27 -2.36 16.70
CA LEU A 40 0.25 -3.39 16.51
C LEU A 40 -1.09 -2.88 17.04
N TRP A 41 -2.01 -2.57 16.13
CA TRP A 41 -3.34 -2.05 16.46
C TRP A 41 -4.38 -3.17 16.57
N SER A 42 -5.12 -3.20 17.68
CA SER A 42 -6.18 -4.21 17.95
C SER A 42 -7.57 -3.84 17.44
N GLY A 43 -7.76 -2.59 17.01
CA GLY A 43 -9.07 -2.03 16.67
C GLY A 43 -9.61 -1.07 17.73
N SER A 44 -8.96 -1.06 18.90
CA SER A 44 -9.37 -0.24 20.03
C SER A 44 -8.18 0.34 20.80
N GLU A 45 -7.04 -0.34 20.78
CA GLU A 45 -5.82 0.10 21.44
C GLU A 45 -4.57 -0.41 20.71
N THR A 46 -3.42 0.21 21.01
CA THR A 46 -2.11 -0.28 20.58
C THR A 46 -1.65 -1.36 21.55
N LEU A 47 -1.48 -2.58 21.05
CA LEU A 47 -1.05 -3.73 21.85
C LEU A 47 0.46 -3.77 22.05
N GLU A 48 1.19 -3.35 21.02
CA GLU A 48 2.64 -3.41 20.97
C GLU A 48 3.17 -2.22 20.17
N GLN A 49 4.34 -1.73 20.57
CA GLN A 49 5.06 -0.68 19.87
C GLN A 49 6.53 -1.08 19.78
N VAL A 50 7.06 -1.11 18.57
CA VAL A 50 8.43 -1.55 18.26
C VAL A 50 9.13 -0.45 17.48
N PHE A 51 10.37 -0.15 17.87
CA PHE A 51 11.25 0.76 17.14
C PHE A 51 11.89 0.03 15.95
N ILE A 52 11.89 0.67 14.77
CA ILE A 52 12.47 0.09 13.54
C ILE A 52 13.78 0.77 13.17
N ALA A 53 13.82 2.10 13.19
CA ALA A 53 14.96 2.88 12.71
C ALA A 53 14.98 4.30 13.29
N GLU A 54 16.18 4.86 13.41
CA GLU A 54 16.43 6.29 13.69
C GLU A 54 16.88 7.02 12.42
N ASP A 55 17.08 8.33 12.53
CA ASP A 55 17.51 9.21 11.44
C ASP A 55 16.64 9.11 10.19
N VAL A 56 15.35 8.83 10.39
CA VAL A 56 14.33 8.75 9.36
C VAL A 56 13.92 10.16 8.98
N ARG A 57 13.69 10.40 7.69
CA ARG A 57 13.26 11.70 7.19
C ARG A 57 11.93 12.11 7.82
N THR A 58 11.77 13.38 8.18
CA THR A 58 10.46 13.94 8.52
C THR A 58 9.50 13.76 7.36
N ASP A 59 8.27 13.33 7.64
CA ASP A 59 7.28 12.97 6.62
C ASP A 59 7.78 11.87 5.65
N THR A 60 8.61 10.93 6.14
CA THR A 60 9.12 9.84 5.30
C THR A 60 7.96 9.07 4.64
N PRO A 61 8.06 8.71 3.35
CA PRO A 61 7.25 7.62 2.84
C PRO A 61 7.75 6.31 3.46
N ALA A 62 6.84 5.35 3.62
CA ALA A 62 7.21 4.01 4.03
C ALA A 62 6.43 2.98 3.21
N LEU A 63 6.98 1.78 3.11
CA LEU A 63 6.34 0.61 2.52
C LEU A 63 6.59 -0.59 3.43
N TYR A 64 5.51 -1.23 3.85
CA TYR A 64 5.56 -2.45 4.64
C TYR A 64 5.23 -3.65 3.73
N LEU A 65 6.20 -4.53 3.50
CA LEU A 65 5.98 -5.83 2.89
C LEU A 65 5.96 -6.95 3.93
N LEU A 66 4.92 -7.78 3.87
CA LEU A 66 4.71 -8.90 4.78
C LEU A 66 4.25 -10.15 4.01
N ASP A 67 5.04 -11.21 4.09
CA ASP A 67 4.64 -12.56 3.68
C ASP A 67 4.76 -13.56 4.85
N GLU A 68 4.65 -14.87 4.57
CA GLU A 68 4.69 -15.92 5.60
C GLU A 68 6.04 -16.04 6.31
N ASN A 69 7.14 -15.59 5.70
CA ASN A 69 8.50 -15.80 6.22
C ASN A 69 9.31 -14.49 6.32
N THR A 70 8.81 -13.39 5.76
CA THR A 70 9.56 -12.16 5.57
C THR A 70 8.73 -10.95 5.94
N ARG A 71 9.34 -10.08 6.77
CA ARG A 71 8.84 -8.74 7.11
C ARG A 71 9.91 -7.73 6.71
N LEU A 72 9.56 -6.84 5.79
CA LEU A 72 10.44 -5.77 5.32
C LEU A 72 9.74 -4.43 5.46
N VAL A 73 10.50 -3.43 5.87
CA VAL A 73 10.06 -2.04 5.89
C VAL A 73 11.05 -1.21 5.09
N PHE A 74 10.57 -0.61 4.01
CA PHE A 74 11.30 0.39 3.25
C PHE A 74 10.91 1.78 3.72
N TYR A 75 11.89 2.66 3.87
CA TYR A 75 11.72 4.04 4.32
C TYR A 75 12.85 4.91 3.77
N VAL A 76 12.78 6.21 4.01
CA VAL A 76 13.79 7.18 3.54
C VAL A 76 14.43 7.86 4.74
N ASP A 77 15.76 7.88 4.76
CA ASP A 77 16.51 8.54 5.83
C ASP A 77 16.61 10.07 5.63
N THR A 78 17.21 10.75 6.61
CA THR A 78 17.43 12.21 6.58
C THR A 78 18.32 12.68 5.41
N GLU A 79 19.11 11.80 4.80
CA GLU A 79 19.91 12.07 3.60
C GLU A 79 19.13 11.83 2.29
N ASN A 80 17.84 11.51 2.39
CA ASN A 80 16.96 11.16 1.28
C ASN A 80 17.30 9.82 0.62
N ILE A 81 17.99 8.92 1.31
CA ILE A 81 18.37 7.61 0.78
C ILE A 81 17.33 6.57 1.17
N LEU A 82 16.92 5.76 0.18
CA LEU A 82 16.07 4.59 0.42
C LEU A 82 16.82 3.57 1.30
N LYS A 83 16.20 3.19 2.41
CA LYS A 83 16.66 2.14 3.33
C LYS A 83 15.66 0.99 3.37
N CYS A 84 16.14 -0.16 3.82
CA CYS A 84 15.34 -1.36 4.08
C CYS A 84 15.71 -1.88 5.47
N SER A 85 14.71 -2.20 6.29
CA SER A 85 14.90 -2.99 7.51
C SER A 85 14.16 -4.30 7.38
N ARG A 86 14.81 -5.42 7.75
CA ARG A 86 14.24 -6.75 7.86
C ARG A 86 14.05 -7.12 9.32
N TYR A 87 12.91 -7.69 9.65
CA TYR A 87 12.69 -8.27 10.98
C TYR A 87 13.44 -9.61 11.11
N ASN A 88 14.28 -9.74 12.13
CA ASN A 88 14.92 -10.99 12.51
C ASN A 88 14.07 -11.69 13.58
N THR A 89 13.42 -12.79 13.20
CA THR A 89 12.55 -13.55 14.12
C THR A 89 13.33 -14.22 15.26
N ASP A 90 14.59 -14.58 15.06
CA ASP A 90 15.39 -15.26 16.09
C ASP A 90 15.86 -14.28 17.18
N GLU A 91 16.10 -13.02 16.81
CA GLU A 91 16.53 -11.94 17.72
C GLU A 91 15.36 -11.07 18.19
N GLU A 92 14.18 -11.21 17.57
CA GLU A 92 12.99 -10.37 17.79
C GLU A 92 13.25 -8.86 17.57
N GLU A 93 14.15 -8.52 16.65
CA GLU A 93 14.61 -7.16 16.38
C GLU A 93 14.64 -6.82 14.89
N TRP A 94 14.54 -5.53 14.56
CA TRP A 94 14.71 -5.03 13.19
C TRP A 94 16.19 -4.80 12.88
N GLN A 95 16.65 -5.30 11.74
CA GLN A 95 18.02 -5.13 11.25
C GLN A 95 18.02 -4.42 9.90
N VAL A 96 18.93 -3.47 9.71
CA VAL A 96 19.06 -2.74 8.43
C VAL A 96 19.68 -3.66 7.38
N GLU A 97 19.08 -3.70 6.19
CA GLU A 97 19.64 -4.33 5.00
C GLU A 97 20.31 -3.29 4.11
N GLU A 98 21.60 -3.50 3.83
CA GLU A 98 22.34 -2.65 2.91
C GLU A 98 22.21 -3.15 1.47
N GLY A 99 21.83 -2.25 0.57
CA GLY A 99 21.91 -2.46 -0.87
C GLY A 99 23.33 -2.25 -1.41
N ASN A 100 23.55 -2.65 -2.65
CA ASN A 100 24.82 -2.44 -3.36
C ASN A 100 25.13 -0.96 -3.70
N ARG A 101 24.17 -0.04 -3.51
CA ARG A 101 24.32 1.40 -3.75
C ARG A 101 23.16 2.19 -3.13
N ASP A 102 23.36 3.49 -2.98
CA ASP A 102 22.35 4.42 -2.50
C ASP A 102 21.39 4.87 -3.61
N PHE A 103 20.12 5.06 -3.24
CA PHE A 103 19.07 5.58 -4.10
C PHE A 103 18.44 6.81 -3.47
N VAL A 104 18.62 7.97 -4.10
CA VAL A 104 18.03 9.23 -3.64
C VAL A 104 16.54 9.26 -4.02
N ILE A 105 15.68 9.39 -3.02
CA ILE A 105 14.22 9.50 -3.15
C ILE A 105 13.80 10.96 -2.93
N PRO A 106 13.14 11.61 -3.92
CA PRO A 106 12.68 12.99 -3.77
C PRO A 106 11.80 13.23 -2.53
N GLN A 107 11.82 14.44 -1.98
CA GLN A 107 11.14 14.83 -0.73
C GLN A 107 9.64 14.45 -0.73
N ASP A 108 8.94 14.77 -1.82
CA ASP A 108 7.49 14.57 -1.91
C ASP A 108 7.09 13.21 -2.50
N SER A 109 8.07 12.40 -2.93
CA SER A 109 7.81 11.07 -3.47
C SER A 109 7.21 10.16 -2.41
N LYS A 110 6.29 9.30 -2.85
CA LYS A 110 5.74 8.21 -2.03
C LYS A 110 6.42 6.89 -2.41
N LEU A 111 6.17 5.85 -1.61
CA LEU A 111 6.65 4.49 -1.85
C LEU A 111 5.47 3.55 -1.97
N SER A 112 5.58 2.58 -2.88
CA SER A 112 4.69 1.43 -2.97
C SER A 112 5.44 0.27 -3.57
N GLY A 113 5.05 -0.96 -3.30
CA GLY A 113 5.77 -2.10 -3.86
C GLY A 113 5.13 -3.41 -3.48
N CYS A 114 5.76 -4.50 -3.90
CA CYS A 114 5.32 -5.85 -3.55
C CYS A 114 6.49 -6.83 -3.62
N PHE A 115 6.23 -8.06 -3.15
CA PHE A 115 7.09 -9.20 -3.46
C PHE A 115 6.92 -9.61 -4.93
N THR A 116 8.01 -10.08 -5.52
CA THR A 116 8.10 -10.70 -6.84
C THR A 116 8.66 -12.11 -6.68
N ASP A 117 8.64 -12.94 -7.72
CA ASP A 117 9.20 -14.29 -7.63
C ASP A 117 10.71 -14.31 -7.42
N GLU A 118 11.37 -13.20 -7.71
CA GLU A 118 12.82 -13.08 -7.64
C GLU A 118 13.30 -12.11 -6.53
N GLY A 119 12.40 -11.62 -5.67
CA GLY A 119 12.74 -10.63 -4.64
C GLY A 119 11.64 -9.58 -4.44
N GLN A 120 11.97 -8.29 -4.46
CA GLN A 120 11.01 -7.20 -4.27
C GLN A 120 11.08 -6.17 -5.40
N ILE A 121 10.00 -5.42 -5.57
CA ILE A 121 9.99 -4.21 -6.40
C ILE A 121 9.41 -3.05 -5.62
N VAL A 122 10.12 -1.92 -5.61
CA VAL A 122 9.71 -0.68 -4.94
C VAL A 122 9.57 0.41 -5.99
N PHE A 123 8.41 1.04 -6.06
CA PHE A 123 8.12 2.17 -6.92
C PHE A 123 8.13 3.48 -6.14
N PHE A 124 8.57 4.52 -6.84
CA PHE A 124 8.62 5.90 -6.37
C PHE A 124 8.46 6.86 -7.55
N GLN A 125 8.23 8.15 -7.26
CA GLN A 125 8.26 9.21 -8.27
C GLN A 125 9.66 9.84 -8.29
N ASN A 126 10.32 9.81 -9.44
CA ASN A 126 11.67 10.37 -9.58
C ASN A 126 11.65 11.91 -9.70
N GLN A 127 12.84 12.51 -9.78
CA GLN A 127 13.02 13.97 -9.86
C GLN A 127 12.36 14.65 -11.07
N TYR A 128 11.92 13.88 -12.07
CA TYR A 128 11.20 14.38 -13.24
C TYR A 128 9.68 14.20 -13.13
N GLY A 129 9.19 13.76 -11.97
CA GLY A 129 7.78 13.47 -11.75
C GLY A 129 7.30 12.16 -12.38
N LEU A 130 8.20 11.29 -12.86
CA LEU A 130 7.84 10.01 -13.49
C LEU A 130 7.88 8.88 -12.47
N LEU A 131 6.95 7.92 -12.58
CA LEU A 131 7.02 6.70 -11.76
C LEU A 131 8.17 5.81 -12.25
N GLN A 132 8.95 5.29 -11.31
CA GLN A 132 10.12 4.46 -11.57
C GLN A 132 10.24 3.38 -10.49
N GLY A 133 10.75 2.21 -10.89
CA GLY A 133 10.92 1.07 -9.99
C GLY A 133 12.38 0.82 -9.62
N ILE A 134 12.61 0.22 -8.46
CA ILE A 134 13.85 -0.40 -8.02
C ILE A 134 13.53 -1.88 -7.82
N LYS A 135 14.25 -2.74 -8.53
CA LYS A 135 14.18 -4.19 -8.33
C LYS A 135 15.24 -4.59 -7.32
N ILE A 136 14.85 -5.40 -6.34
CA ILE A 136 15.71 -5.80 -5.23
C ILE A 136 15.77 -7.32 -5.21
N GLN A 137 16.99 -7.86 -5.32
CA GLN A 137 17.29 -9.28 -5.26
C GLN A 137 18.49 -9.46 -4.32
N ASP A 138 18.23 -9.99 -3.13
CA ASP A 138 19.20 -10.01 -2.04
C ASP A 138 19.79 -8.61 -1.82
N SER A 139 21.12 -8.47 -1.91
CA SER A 139 21.84 -7.19 -1.76
C SER A 139 21.91 -6.37 -3.07
N THR A 140 21.38 -6.89 -4.19
CA THR A 140 21.48 -6.24 -5.50
C THR A 140 20.23 -5.41 -5.78
N TRP A 141 20.41 -4.09 -5.87
CA TRP A 141 19.34 -3.15 -6.10
C TRP A 141 19.55 -2.48 -7.47
N ASP A 142 18.60 -2.69 -8.37
CA ASP A 142 18.66 -2.24 -9.75
C ASP A 142 17.58 -1.20 -10.06
N LEU A 143 17.98 -0.01 -10.50
CA LEU A 143 17.04 1.00 -10.99
C LEU A 143 16.48 0.59 -12.34
N LEU A 144 15.16 0.52 -12.43
CA LEU A 144 14.45 0.23 -13.67
C LEU A 144 14.24 1.51 -14.49
N SER A 145 13.93 1.36 -15.77
CA SER A 145 13.47 2.51 -16.57
C SER A 145 12.13 3.04 -16.05
N PRO A 146 11.85 4.34 -16.17
CA PRO A 146 10.53 4.89 -15.83
C PRO A 146 9.41 4.19 -16.59
N VAL A 147 8.28 4.00 -15.92
CA VAL A 147 7.09 3.38 -16.51
C VAL A 147 6.29 4.43 -17.31
N PRO A 148 5.50 4.03 -18.33
CA PRO A 148 4.78 4.96 -19.20
C PRO A 148 3.50 5.53 -18.53
N ALA A 149 3.64 6.13 -17.35
CA ALA A 149 2.57 6.77 -16.60
C ALA A 149 2.65 8.30 -16.66
N LYS A 150 1.52 8.98 -16.41
CA LYS A 150 1.45 10.44 -16.24
C LYS A 150 0.88 10.80 -14.88
N PRO A 151 1.61 10.51 -13.79
CA PRO A 151 1.15 10.76 -12.44
C PRO A 151 1.01 12.26 -12.17
N LEU A 152 0.07 12.60 -11.29
CA LEU A 152 0.10 13.88 -10.58
C LEU A 152 1.39 13.96 -9.75
N GLU A 153 1.94 15.16 -9.56
CA GLU A 153 3.10 15.38 -8.71
C GLU A 153 2.79 15.01 -7.25
N ALA A 154 3.75 14.38 -6.57
CA ALA A 154 3.64 13.91 -5.19
C ALA A 154 2.47 12.95 -4.95
N THR A 155 1.95 12.32 -6.01
CA THR A 155 0.75 11.50 -5.91
C THR A 155 0.98 10.23 -5.12
N ARG A 156 -0.07 9.78 -4.43
CA ARG A 156 -0.09 8.43 -3.87
C ARG A 156 -0.17 7.43 -5.02
N HIS A 157 0.48 6.30 -4.84
CA HIS A 157 0.43 5.17 -5.74
C HIS A 157 0.45 3.88 -4.92
N SER A 158 -0.11 2.83 -5.47
CA SER A 158 -0.27 1.54 -4.81
C SER A 158 0.06 0.42 -5.79
N VAL A 159 0.74 -0.61 -5.30
CA VAL A 159 1.04 -1.81 -6.09
C VAL A 159 0.24 -2.96 -5.53
N ILE A 160 -0.34 -3.76 -6.41
CA ILE A 160 -0.92 -5.05 -6.05
C ILE A 160 -0.42 -6.10 -7.04
N ARG A 161 -0.25 -7.33 -6.55
CA ARG A 161 0.07 -8.51 -7.34
C ARG A 161 -0.96 -9.61 -7.03
N PRO A 162 -2.04 -9.71 -7.81
CA PRO A 162 -3.02 -10.79 -7.66
C PRO A 162 -2.41 -12.15 -8.08
N ALA A 163 -3.17 -13.24 -7.92
CA ALA A 163 -2.71 -14.59 -8.27
C ALA A 163 -2.59 -14.86 -9.78
N ASP A 164 -2.98 -13.91 -10.62
CA ASP A 164 -2.77 -13.92 -12.08
C ASP A 164 -1.32 -13.58 -12.46
N ASP A 165 -0.46 -13.35 -11.47
CA ASP A 165 0.93 -12.93 -11.56
C ASP A 165 1.17 -11.57 -12.22
N ASN A 166 0.12 -10.88 -12.66
CA ASN A 166 0.26 -9.54 -13.22
C ASN A 166 0.59 -8.53 -12.12
N LEU A 167 1.45 -7.57 -12.47
CA LEU A 167 1.78 -6.44 -11.62
C LEU A 167 0.91 -5.26 -11.98
N TYR A 168 0.12 -4.76 -11.03
CA TYR A 168 -0.72 -3.59 -11.20
C TYR A 168 -0.21 -2.44 -10.35
N LEU A 169 0.17 -1.33 -10.99
CA LEU A 169 0.59 -0.09 -10.35
C LEU A 169 -0.49 0.98 -10.53
N PHE A 170 -1.23 1.25 -9.46
CA PHE A 170 -2.28 2.27 -9.40
C PHE A 170 -1.72 3.63 -9.02
N TYR A 171 -2.22 4.70 -9.63
CA TYR A 171 -1.81 6.07 -9.35
C TYR A 171 -2.91 7.06 -9.71
N ILE A 172 -2.84 8.28 -9.17
CA ILE A 172 -3.72 9.37 -9.62
C ILE A 172 -3.02 10.14 -10.76
N GLY A 173 -3.68 10.19 -11.92
CA GLY A 173 -3.17 10.86 -13.11
C GLY A 173 -3.30 12.38 -13.05
N GLN A 174 -2.60 13.08 -13.95
CA GLN A 174 -2.72 14.54 -14.11
C GLN A 174 -4.14 15.01 -14.49
N ASP A 175 -4.91 14.12 -15.12
CA ASP A 175 -6.34 14.29 -15.44
C ASP A 175 -7.27 14.04 -14.23
N ARG A 176 -6.69 13.71 -13.07
CA ARG A 176 -7.36 13.42 -11.80
C ARG A 176 -8.26 12.17 -11.83
N TYR A 177 -8.04 11.26 -12.76
CA TYR A 177 -8.60 9.91 -12.66
C TYR A 177 -7.64 8.99 -11.91
N ILE A 178 -8.16 7.87 -11.41
CA ILE A 178 -7.31 6.76 -10.97
C ILE A 178 -6.91 5.98 -12.21
N HIS A 179 -5.61 5.87 -12.45
CA HIS A 179 -5.03 5.05 -13.51
C HIS A 179 -4.40 3.80 -12.90
N TYR A 180 -4.18 2.79 -13.75
CA TYR A 180 -3.36 1.65 -13.40
C TYR A 180 -2.53 1.20 -14.60
N LEU A 181 -1.26 0.93 -14.33
CA LEU A 181 -0.42 0.21 -15.27
C LEU A 181 -0.53 -1.29 -15.00
N ALA A 182 -0.85 -2.08 -16.02
CA ALA A 182 -0.73 -3.53 -15.98
C ALA A 182 0.53 -3.96 -16.75
N GLN A 183 1.38 -4.77 -16.14
CA GLN A 183 2.53 -5.36 -16.82
C GLN A 183 2.15 -6.71 -17.41
N HIS A 184 2.20 -6.84 -18.74
CA HIS A 184 1.96 -8.11 -19.39
C HIS A 184 3.15 -9.05 -19.22
N LEU A 185 2.95 -10.18 -18.55
CA LEU A 185 4.01 -11.14 -18.19
C LEU A 185 4.88 -11.59 -19.37
N GLU A 186 4.30 -11.93 -20.52
CA GLU A 186 5.08 -12.46 -21.65
C GLU A 186 5.96 -11.41 -22.34
N THR A 187 5.59 -10.13 -22.26
CA THR A 187 6.27 -9.06 -23.01
C THR A 187 7.04 -8.09 -22.13
N GLY A 188 6.77 -8.11 -20.82
CA GLY A 188 7.27 -7.13 -19.85
C GLY A 188 6.77 -5.70 -20.10
N LYS A 189 5.88 -5.48 -21.08
CA LYS A 189 5.40 -4.16 -21.45
C LYS A 189 4.28 -3.71 -20.53
N TRP A 190 4.35 -2.44 -20.15
CA TRP A 190 3.32 -1.76 -19.39
C TRP A 190 2.24 -1.22 -20.32
N HIS A 191 0.99 -1.39 -19.92
CA HIS A 191 -0.16 -0.74 -20.53
C HIS A 191 -0.87 0.14 -19.51
N ASP A 192 -1.10 1.40 -19.87
CA ASP A 192 -1.77 2.38 -19.02
C ASP A 192 -3.27 2.37 -19.27
N ASN A 193 -4.03 2.18 -18.19
CA ASN A 193 -5.48 2.05 -18.21
C ASN A 193 -6.08 3.04 -17.21
N VAL A 194 -7.31 3.47 -17.49
CA VAL A 194 -8.07 4.33 -16.58
C VAL A 194 -9.09 3.47 -15.85
N LEU A 195 -9.05 3.49 -14.52
CA LEU A 195 -10.08 2.86 -13.70
C LEU A 195 -11.39 3.61 -13.92
N LYS A 196 -12.46 2.88 -14.22
CA LYS A 196 -13.79 3.46 -14.43
C LYS A 196 -14.22 4.17 -13.14
N SER A 197 -14.13 5.50 -13.13
CA SER A 197 -14.34 6.34 -11.96
C SER A 197 -14.70 7.76 -12.37
N PRO A 198 -15.37 8.54 -11.51
CA PRO A 198 -15.46 9.98 -11.71
C PRO A 198 -14.09 10.63 -11.49
N THR A 199 -13.90 11.82 -12.07
CA THR A 199 -12.75 12.67 -11.74
C THR A 199 -12.70 12.97 -10.26
N LEU A 200 -11.50 12.91 -9.68
CA LEU A 200 -11.25 13.25 -8.29
C LEU A 200 -11.15 14.78 -8.15
N ASP A 201 -12.17 15.36 -7.52
CA ASP A 201 -12.29 16.80 -7.30
C ASP A 201 -11.63 17.29 -6.00
N ARG A 202 -11.25 16.35 -5.13
CA ARG A 202 -10.67 16.58 -3.81
C ARG A 202 -9.23 16.08 -3.74
N THR A 203 -8.46 16.66 -2.84
CA THR A 203 -7.13 16.15 -2.48
C THR A 203 -7.28 14.79 -1.81
N ILE A 204 -6.64 13.78 -2.40
CA ILE A 204 -6.58 12.43 -1.84
C ILE A 204 -5.37 12.36 -0.90
N ILE A 205 -5.62 12.05 0.37
CA ILE A 205 -4.58 11.79 1.36
C ILE A 205 -3.91 10.45 1.07
N ASN A 206 -4.74 9.42 0.87
CA ASN A 206 -4.32 8.07 0.57
C ASN A 206 -5.47 7.27 -0.05
N PHE A 207 -5.16 6.18 -0.73
CA PHE A 207 -6.17 5.27 -1.25
C PHE A 207 -5.68 3.82 -1.25
N MET A 208 -6.64 2.91 -1.24
CA MET A 208 -6.43 1.47 -1.34
C MET A 208 -7.26 0.96 -2.51
N VAL A 209 -6.68 0.08 -3.31
CA VAL A 209 -7.40 -0.64 -4.36
C VAL A 209 -7.53 -2.10 -3.97
N ILE A 210 -8.73 -2.62 -4.12
CA ILE A 210 -9.08 -3.99 -3.80
C ILE A 210 -9.48 -4.68 -5.11
N PRO A 211 -8.68 -5.66 -5.59
CA PRO A 211 -9.08 -6.46 -6.73
C PRO A 211 -10.17 -7.46 -6.33
N ASP A 212 -11.13 -7.70 -7.21
CA ASP A 212 -12.05 -8.83 -7.09
C ASP A 212 -11.49 -10.11 -7.75
N GLU A 213 -12.34 -11.08 -8.08
CA GLU A 213 -11.93 -12.34 -8.72
C GLU A 213 -11.89 -12.25 -10.25
N GLU A 214 -12.43 -11.18 -10.83
CA GLU A 214 -12.56 -10.95 -12.27
C GLU A 214 -11.74 -9.72 -12.72
N GLU A 215 -10.69 -9.36 -11.98
CA GLU A 215 -9.85 -8.16 -12.20
C GLU A 215 -10.64 -6.83 -12.23
N ASN A 216 -11.84 -6.80 -11.66
CA ASN A 216 -12.48 -5.51 -11.36
C ASN A 216 -11.86 -4.95 -10.08
N PHE A 217 -11.76 -3.63 -10.04
CA PHE A 217 -11.13 -2.92 -8.94
C PHE A 217 -12.15 -2.06 -8.22
N GLU A 218 -12.18 -2.18 -6.90
CA GLU A 218 -12.83 -1.22 -6.01
C GLU A 218 -11.76 -0.36 -5.36
N ALA A 219 -12.01 0.94 -5.23
CA ALA A 219 -11.08 1.84 -4.56
C ALA A 219 -11.72 2.41 -3.30
N HIS A 220 -10.96 2.49 -2.21
CA HIS A 220 -11.31 3.22 -1.00
C HIS A 220 -10.36 4.40 -0.87
N LEU A 221 -10.89 5.60 -0.73
CA LEU A 221 -10.13 6.85 -0.72
C LEU A 221 -10.37 7.60 0.57
N LEU A 222 -9.27 8.04 1.18
CA LEU A 222 -9.28 9.03 2.22
C LEU A 222 -8.98 10.40 1.61
N THR A 223 -9.88 11.34 1.84
CA THR A 223 -9.70 12.76 1.51
C THR A 223 -9.51 13.56 2.79
N THR A 224 -9.27 14.87 2.67
CA THR A 224 -9.10 15.78 3.82
C THR A 224 -10.26 15.76 4.82
N ASP A 225 -11.46 15.41 4.39
CA ASP A 225 -12.67 15.51 5.22
C ASP A 225 -13.62 14.31 5.11
N ASN A 226 -13.33 13.33 4.26
CA ASN A 226 -14.23 12.20 4.00
C ASN A 226 -13.48 10.91 3.70
N LEU A 227 -14.11 9.80 4.09
CA LEU A 227 -13.83 8.47 3.59
C LEU A 227 -14.90 8.10 2.55
N MET A 228 -14.45 7.66 1.37
CA MET A 228 -15.33 7.30 0.25
C MET A 228 -14.80 6.10 -0.50
N GLY A 229 -15.66 5.51 -1.33
CA GLY A 229 -15.37 4.40 -2.20
C GLY A 229 -15.71 4.72 -3.65
N ILE A 230 -15.08 3.96 -4.55
CA ILE A 230 -15.48 3.80 -5.94
C ILE A 230 -15.75 2.31 -6.10
N ASP A 231 -16.99 1.96 -6.42
CA ASP A 231 -17.37 0.56 -6.62
C ASP A 231 -16.92 0.03 -8.00
N LYS A 232 -17.18 -1.26 -8.24
CA LYS A 232 -16.82 -1.92 -9.50
C LYS A 232 -17.52 -1.34 -10.73
N GLN A 233 -18.63 -0.64 -10.54
CA GLN A 233 -19.37 0.02 -11.62
C GLN A 233 -18.79 1.41 -11.90
N GLY A 234 -17.89 1.91 -11.05
CA GLY A 234 -17.29 3.21 -11.11
C GLY A 234 -18.11 4.31 -10.45
N GLU A 235 -19.08 3.94 -9.61
CA GLU A 235 -19.93 4.88 -8.89
C GLU A 235 -19.28 5.29 -7.56
N ARG A 236 -19.44 6.57 -7.21
CA ARG A 236 -18.90 7.13 -5.96
C ARG A 236 -19.83 6.82 -4.80
N ILE A 237 -19.29 6.21 -3.76
CA ILE A 237 -19.99 5.90 -2.51
C ILE A 237 -19.36 6.73 -1.40
N SER A 238 -20.15 7.49 -0.65
CA SER A 238 -19.65 8.21 0.52
C SER A 238 -19.91 7.39 1.78
N PHE A 239 -18.86 7.03 2.52
CA PHE A 239 -18.99 6.23 3.74
C PHE A 239 -19.22 7.11 4.97
N GLY A 240 -18.51 8.25 5.04
CA GLY A 240 -18.57 9.13 6.20
C GLY A 240 -17.60 10.29 6.14
N LYS A 241 -17.69 11.15 7.15
CA LYS A 241 -16.76 12.26 7.37
C LYS A 241 -15.58 11.81 8.22
N VAL A 242 -14.43 12.42 7.99
CA VAL A 242 -13.24 12.26 8.83
C VAL A 242 -12.80 13.62 9.33
N VAL A 243 -12.72 13.79 10.65
CA VAL A 243 -12.27 15.03 11.29
C VAL A 243 -11.22 14.66 12.33
N GLU A 244 -10.00 15.17 12.18
CA GLU A 244 -8.88 14.87 13.09
C GLU A 244 -8.69 13.35 13.29
N GLY A 245 -8.73 12.61 12.18
CA GLY A 245 -8.62 11.15 12.18
C GLY A 245 -9.85 10.38 12.65
N LYS A 246 -10.89 11.04 13.15
CA LYS A 246 -12.11 10.37 13.64
C LYS A 246 -13.17 10.25 12.56
N PHE A 247 -13.62 9.03 12.33
CA PHE A 247 -14.67 8.71 11.37
C PHE A 247 -16.08 8.89 11.95
N THR A 248 -16.98 9.49 11.17
CA THR A 248 -18.41 9.59 11.47
C THR A 248 -19.24 9.13 10.26
N PRO A 249 -20.03 8.05 10.35
CA PRO A 249 -20.79 7.52 9.21
C PRO A 249 -21.92 8.47 8.78
N ILE A 250 -22.28 8.43 7.48
CA ILE A 250 -23.40 9.23 6.93
C ILE A 250 -24.77 8.72 7.36
N SER A 251 -24.93 7.41 7.56
CA SER A 251 -26.15 6.80 8.13
C SER A 251 -25.80 5.53 8.93
N GLY A 252 -26.59 5.24 9.97
CA GLY A 252 -26.20 4.31 11.03
C GLY A 252 -26.28 2.81 10.74
N LYS A 253 -26.75 2.35 9.57
CA LYS A 253 -26.90 0.92 9.26
C LYS A 253 -26.84 0.69 7.74
N GLU A 254 -26.24 -0.44 7.34
CA GLU A 254 -26.35 -1.09 6.01
C GLU A 254 -25.34 -0.68 4.91
N CYS A 255 -24.04 -0.94 5.14
CA CYS A 255 -23.09 -1.36 4.08
C CYS A 255 -21.76 -1.92 4.64
N ILE A 256 -21.80 -2.42 5.89
CA ILE A 256 -20.61 -2.54 6.73
C ILE A 256 -19.88 -3.87 6.47
N ILE A 257 -20.59 -5.01 6.45
CA ILE A 257 -19.93 -6.32 6.54
C ILE A 257 -19.18 -6.74 5.26
N GLU A 258 -19.76 -6.54 4.07
CA GLU A 258 -19.11 -6.98 2.81
C GLU A 258 -17.89 -6.11 2.46
N SER A 259 -18.01 -4.79 2.57
CA SER A 259 -16.93 -3.84 2.31
C SER A 259 -15.73 -4.08 3.24
N ILE A 260 -15.97 -4.35 4.51
CA ILE A 260 -14.91 -4.65 5.50
C ILE A 260 -14.14 -5.93 5.16
N ARG A 261 -14.82 -6.98 4.70
CA ARG A 261 -14.14 -8.23 4.30
C ARG A 261 -13.20 -7.98 3.12
N LEU A 262 -13.63 -7.13 2.18
CA LEU A 262 -12.84 -6.75 1.02
C LEU A 262 -11.63 -5.90 1.43
N VAL A 263 -11.77 -5.00 2.41
CA VAL A 263 -10.64 -4.19 2.92
C VAL A 263 -9.50 -5.07 3.45
N LYS A 264 -9.80 -6.16 4.18
CA LYS A 264 -8.76 -7.11 4.60
C LYS A 264 -8.02 -7.74 3.42
N LYS A 265 -8.72 -8.01 2.31
CA LYS A 265 -8.11 -8.49 1.06
C LYS A 265 -7.18 -7.42 0.47
N GLY A 266 -7.62 -6.16 0.45
CA GLY A 266 -6.82 -5.02 0.00
C GLY A 266 -5.53 -4.83 0.79
N VAL A 267 -5.60 -4.79 2.13
CA VAL A 267 -4.42 -4.64 2.99
C VAL A 267 -3.40 -5.75 2.74
N LYS A 268 -3.87 -6.99 2.61
CA LYS A 268 -2.99 -8.12 2.28
C LYS A 268 -2.32 -7.97 0.90
N ALA A 269 -3.07 -7.49 -0.10
CA ALA A 269 -2.55 -7.28 -1.45
C ALA A 269 -1.48 -6.17 -1.50
N ILE A 270 -1.70 -5.05 -0.79
CA ILE A 270 -0.78 -3.91 -0.74
C ILE A 270 0.49 -4.26 0.05
N ALA A 271 0.37 -5.08 1.10
CA ALA A 271 1.53 -5.60 1.83
C ALA A 271 2.35 -6.63 1.02
N GLY A 272 2.05 -6.80 -0.28
CA GLY A 272 2.81 -7.63 -1.20
C GLY A 272 2.45 -9.12 -1.20
N LYS A 273 1.42 -9.54 -0.45
CA LYS A 273 1.01 -10.95 -0.43
C LYS A 273 0.24 -11.31 -1.71
N VAL A 274 0.66 -12.40 -2.38
CA VAL A 274 -0.09 -12.97 -3.49
C VAL A 274 -1.47 -13.42 -3.00
N LEU A 275 -2.52 -12.90 -3.63
CA LEU A 275 -3.90 -13.23 -3.30
C LEU A 275 -4.28 -14.62 -3.84
N LYS A 276 -3.93 -15.70 -3.13
CA LYS A 276 -4.30 -17.07 -3.53
C LYS A 276 -5.82 -17.29 -3.45
N ASP A 277 -6.41 -17.84 -4.51
CA ASP A 277 -7.80 -18.27 -4.52
C ASP A 277 -8.05 -19.43 -3.55
N LYS A 278 -9.07 -19.28 -2.70
CA LYS A 278 -9.68 -20.45 -2.05
C LYS A 278 -10.50 -21.19 -3.11
N LYS A 279 -9.89 -22.15 -3.82
CA LYS A 279 -10.66 -23.19 -4.51
C LYS A 279 -11.61 -23.84 -3.50
N ARG A 280 -12.92 -23.63 -3.67
CA ARG A 280 -13.95 -24.42 -2.99
C ARG A 280 -13.73 -25.88 -3.38
N GLY A 281 -13.13 -26.64 -2.47
CA GLY A 281 -13.08 -28.10 -2.55
C GLY A 281 -14.50 -28.62 -2.67
N GLY A 282 -14.83 -29.12 -3.86
CA GLY A 282 -16.19 -29.47 -4.24
C GLY A 282 -16.22 -30.38 -5.45
N GLN A 283 -15.54 -31.52 -5.40
CA GLN A 283 -15.98 -32.70 -6.12
C GLN A 283 -15.71 -33.94 -5.24
N LYS A 284 -16.78 -34.40 -4.61
CA LYS A 284 -16.89 -35.77 -4.12
C LYS A 284 -16.98 -36.68 -5.35
N THR A 285 -16.06 -37.63 -5.45
CA THR A 285 -16.34 -38.93 -6.07
C THR A 285 -16.75 -39.90 -4.98
#